data_AF-M9LRE8-F1
#
_entry.id   AF-M9LRE8-F1
#
_cell.length_a   1.000
_cell.length_b   1.000
_cell.length_c   1.000
_cell.angle_alpha   90.00
_cell.angle_beta   90.00
_cell.angle_gamma   90.00
#
_symmetry.space_group_name_H-M   'P 1'
#
loop_
_entity.id
_entity.type
_entity.pdbx_description
1 polymer ?
#
loop_
_entity_poly.entity_id
_entity_poly.type
_entity_poly.pdbx_seq_one_letter_code
_entity_poly.pdbx_strand_id
1 'polypeptide(L)'
;MLASLYRAHTWLALVCLLTAVRAFDLVPSGYASLTHYDLPSNYVASCGCVGRSTFYPTAALNRYAYGSNTSFGPSCGSCFELRLVSTPLALPPPTPGTNEPWGDGIYYTPQQVASGSTPNLVVKIIDLCPGAGGPWCNATRFDNGTVGGNSLGFDVHFDLAWPSKAISKGFFPGDHDYGAWNVSYQAVSCERWAGWKDRAALGSDWDQQSSACCPNNPAPSGQDETCPPYYDTLAPTRAVPPNTSNVLSKGRSNAATGMVANTARVSLATAIALLSAALLCISAATFAFE
;
A
#
# COMPACT_ATOMS: atom_id res chain seq x y z
N MET A 1 -10.87 -49.13 31.75
CA MET A 1 -9.91 -48.84 30.64
C MET A 1 -10.50 -48.06 29.45
N LEU A 2 -11.73 -47.53 29.52
CA LEU A 2 -12.37 -46.80 28.39
C LEU A 2 -12.64 -45.31 28.66
N ALA A 3 -12.33 -44.79 29.85
CA ALA A 3 -12.61 -43.40 30.23
C ALA A 3 -11.49 -42.40 29.86
N SER A 4 -10.36 -42.87 29.31
CA SER A 4 -9.20 -42.01 29.01
C SER A 4 -9.13 -41.52 27.56
N LEU A 5 -10.04 -41.95 26.68
CA LEU A 5 -10.04 -41.59 25.26
C LEU A 5 -10.94 -40.38 24.92
N TYR A 6 -11.90 -40.02 25.79
CA TYR A 6 -12.84 -38.93 25.54
C TYR A 6 -12.35 -37.54 25.99
N ARG A 7 -11.28 -37.46 26.79
CA ARG A 7 -10.73 -36.17 27.27
C ARG A 7 -9.83 -35.46 26.26
N ALA A 8 -9.41 -36.13 25.20
CA ALA A 8 -8.47 -35.58 24.22
C ALA A 8 -9.14 -34.98 22.97
N HIS A 9 -10.45 -35.18 22.78
CA HIS A 9 -11.15 -34.73 21.56
C HIS A 9 -11.89 -33.39 21.70
N THR A 10 -12.09 -32.89 22.93
CA THR A 10 -12.78 -31.61 23.16
C THR A 10 -11.87 -30.38 23.14
N TRP A 11 -10.55 -30.56 23.09
CA TRP A 11 -9.58 -29.46 23.00
C TRP A 11 -9.12 -29.15 21.56
N LEU A 12 -9.50 -29.95 20.56
CA LEU A 12 -9.05 -29.74 19.17
C LEU A 12 -10.00 -28.88 18.31
N ALA A 13 -11.19 -28.51 18.80
CA ALA A 13 -12.17 -27.76 18.00
C ALA A 13 -12.19 -26.25 18.25
N LEU A 14 -11.35 -25.73 19.15
CA LEU A 14 -11.31 -24.31 19.53
C LEU A 14 -10.05 -23.57 19.01
N VAL A 15 -9.47 -24.00 17.90
CA VAL A 15 -8.25 -23.36 17.35
C VAL A 15 -8.41 -22.78 15.95
N CYS A 16 -9.43 -23.13 15.16
CA CYS A 16 -9.52 -22.68 13.78
C CYS A 16 -10.79 -21.89 13.51
N LEU A 17 -10.71 -20.56 13.55
CA LEU A 17 -11.38 -19.61 12.65
C LEU A 17 -11.12 -18.15 13.10
N LEU A 18 -9.88 -17.81 13.47
CA LEU A 18 -9.39 -16.45 13.27
C LEU A 18 -8.99 -16.35 11.81
N THR A 19 -9.96 -16.16 10.91
CA THR A 19 -9.64 -15.57 9.61
C THR A 19 -9.17 -14.16 9.90
N ALA A 20 -7.85 -14.00 10.05
CA ALA A 20 -7.24 -12.70 9.93
C ALA A 20 -7.61 -12.20 8.53
N VAL A 21 -8.61 -11.32 8.46
CA VAL A 21 -8.79 -10.44 7.32
C VAL A 21 -7.46 -9.73 7.19
N ARG A 22 -6.63 -10.14 6.23
CA ARG A 22 -5.35 -9.50 5.99
C ARG A 22 -5.66 -8.15 5.38
N ALA A 23 -5.81 -7.15 6.24
CA ALA A 23 -5.72 -5.76 5.83
C ALA A 23 -4.41 -5.61 5.04
N PHE A 24 -4.49 -4.92 3.92
CA PHE A 24 -3.31 -4.47 3.22
C PHE A 24 -2.41 -3.70 4.20
N ASP A 25 -1.15 -4.12 4.33
CA ASP A 25 -0.20 -3.57 5.28
C ASP A 25 1.08 -3.18 4.53
N LEU A 26 1.09 -1.92 4.06
CA LEU A 26 2.28 -1.27 3.55
C LEU A 26 2.96 -0.56 4.72
N VAL A 27 4.21 -0.95 4.99
CA VAL A 27 5.02 -0.26 5.99
C VAL A 27 5.13 1.23 5.59
N PRO A 28 4.81 2.18 6.49
CA PRO A 28 4.72 3.59 6.12
C PRO A 28 6.10 4.23 5.85
N SER A 29 7.20 3.58 6.17
CA SER A 29 8.54 4.06 5.86
C SER A 29 9.54 2.92 5.73
N GLY A 30 10.61 3.16 4.99
CA GLY A 30 11.67 2.17 4.82
C GLY A 30 12.59 2.51 3.66
N TYR A 31 13.25 1.49 3.13
CA TYR A 31 14.02 1.57 1.90
C TYR A 31 13.29 0.86 0.77
N ALA A 32 13.45 1.41 -0.42
CA ALA A 32 12.86 0.90 -1.64
C ALA A 32 13.86 1.05 -2.79
N SER A 33 13.53 0.42 -3.91
CA SER A 33 14.15 0.77 -5.19
C SER A 33 13.26 1.74 -5.96
N LEU A 34 13.87 2.50 -6.86
CA LEU A 34 13.25 3.51 -7.69
C LEU A 34 13.76 3.34 -9.12
N THR A 35 12.84 3.28 -10.08
CA THR A 35 13.14 3.52 -11.51
C THR A 35 12.28 4.67 -12.01
N HIS A 36 12.29 4.91 -13.31
CA HIS A 36 11.37 5.85 -13.94
C HIS A 36 10.81 5.31 -15.26
N TYR A 37 9.68 5.89 -15.65
CA TYR A 37 8.96 5.57 -16.87
C TYR A 37 8.28 6.81 -17.45
N ASP A 38 8.07 6.78 -18.77
CA ASP A 38 7.32 7.80 -19.48
C ASP A 38 5.82 7.67 -19.20
N LEU A 39 5.22 8.74 -18.67
CA LEU A 39 3.78 8.85 -18.46
C LEU A 39 3.21 10.05 -19.23
N PRO A 40 2.35 9.84 -20.24
CA PRO A 40 1.76 10.95 -21.00
C PRO A 40 0.92 11.88 -20.11
N SER A 41 0.95 13.17 -20.41
CA SER A 41 0.05 14.13 -19.76
C SER A 41 -1.41 13.79 -20.03
N ASN A 42 -2.27 13.97 -19.03
CA ASN A 42 -3.68 13.57 -19.01
C ASN A 42 -3.93 12.04 -19.08
N TYR A 43 -2.92 11.19 -18.97
CA TYR A 43 -3.14 9.75 -18.91
C TYR A 43 -3.87 9.34 -17.63
N VAL A 44 -4.91 8.52 -17.77
CA VAL A 44 -5.64 7.93 -16.65
C VAL A 44 -4.98 6.61 -16.28
N ALA A 45 -4.11 6.67 -15.28
CA ALA A 45 -3.34 5.55 -14.74
C ALA A 45 -4.20 4.53 -13.97
N SER A 46 -3.62 3.44 -13.45
CA SER A 46 -4.37 2.34 -12.82
C SER A 46 -5.21 2.75 -11.62
N CYS A 47 -4.90 3.84 -10.92
CA CYS A 47 -5.80 4.38 -9.89
C CYS A 47 -7.04 5.04 -10.47
N GLY A 48 -7.20 5.12 -11.80
CA GLY A 48 -8.44 5.40 -12.54
C GLY A 48 -9.21 6.68 -12.17
N CYS A 49 -8.56 7.67 -11.54
CA CYS A 49 -9.26 8.84 -11.02
C CYS A 49 -9.28 10.02 -11.99
N VAL A 50 -8.11 10.56 -12.35
CA VAL A 50 -7.98 11.79 -13.13
C VAL A 50 -6.64 11.81 -13.87
N GLY A 51 -6.67 12.21 -15.15
CA GLY A 51 -5.45 12.42 -15.91
C GLY A 51 -4.64 13.63 -15.45
N ARG A 52 -5.28 14.59 -14.79
CA ARG A 52 -4.65 15.85 -14.35
C ARG A 52 -3.53 15.65 -13.33
N SER A 53 -3.53 14.54 -12.58
CA SER A 53 -2.45 14.20 -11.65
C SER A 53 -1.07 14.11 -12.31
N THR A 54 -1.02 13.76 -13.60
CA THR A 54 0.22 13.64 -14.39
C THR A 54 0.98 14.95 -14.59
N PHE A 55 0.37 16.09 -14.25
CA PHE A 55 1.04 17.40 -14.25
C PHE A 55 1.85 17.68 -12.98
N TYR A 56 1.85 16.73 -12.04
CA TYR A 56 2.52 16.81 -10.74
C TYR A 56 3.36 15.55 -10.49
N PRO A 57 4.30 15.55 -9.51
CA PRO A 57 5.16 14.39 -9.28
C PRO A 57 4.35 13.17 -8.89
N THR A 58 4.40 12.11 -9.68
CA THR A 58 3.58 10.92 -9.50
C THR A 58 4.42 9.67 -9.71
N ALA A 59 3.97 8.55 -9.16
CA ALA A 59 4.65 7.27 -9.30
C ALA A 59 3.67 6.10 -9.41
N ALA A 60 4.15 5.01 -10.00
CA ALA A 60 3.57 3.70 -9.86
C ALA A 60 4.19 2.98 -8.66
N LEU A 61 3.43 2.10 -8.02
CA LEU A 61 3.95 1.17 -6.99
C LEU A 61 3.95 -0.26 -7.52
N ASN A 62 4.94 -1.05 -7.13
CA ASN A 62 4.92 -2.48 -7.44
C ASN A 62 3.65 -3.14 -6.89
N ARG A 63 3.13 -4.11 -7.63
CA ARG A 63 1.90 -4.87 -7.33
C ARG A 63 1.72 -5.23 -5.86
N TYR A 64 2.77 -5.69 -5.19
CA TYR A 64 2.73 -6.01 -3.76
C TYR A 64 2.40 -4.78 -2.89
N ALA A 65 3.14 -3.68 -3.06
CA ALA A 65 2.92 -2.42 -2.33
C ALA A 65 1.75 -1.59 -2.88
N TYR A 66 1.24 -1.89 -4.06
CA TYR A 66 0.02 -1.27 -4.61
C TYR A 66 -1.25 -1.89 -4.01
N GLY A 67 -1.18 -3.19 -3.68
CA GLY A 67 -2.27 -3.94 -3.05
C GLY A 67 -3.36 -4.42 -4.01
N SER A 68 -3.08 -4.45 -5.31
CA SER A 68 -3.99 -4.91 -6.37
C SER A 68 -3.22 -5.28 -7.64
N ASN A 69 -3.85 -6.01 -8.57
CA ASN A 69 -3.18 -6.57 -9.75
C ASN A 69 -3.60 -5.91 -11.07
N THR A 70 -4.59 -5.02 -11.05
CA THR A 70 -5.14 -4.41 -12.27
C THR A 70 -5.48 -2.92 -12.05
N SER A 71 -6.66 -2.62 -11.50
CA SER A 71 -7.22 -1.27 -11.38
C SER A 71 -7.56 -0.95 -9.94
N PHE A 72 -7.15 0.23 -9.45
CA PHE A 72 -7.30 0.69 -8.08
C PHE A 72 -6.69 -0.25 -7.04
N GLY A 73 -6.16 0.32 -5.97
CA GLY A 73 -5.60 -0.43 -4.87
C GLY A 73 -5.55 0.41 -3.61
N PRO A 74 -5.33 -0.20 -2.44
CA PRO A 74 -5.23 0.50 -1.18
C PRO A 74 -4.26 1.69 -1.17
N SER A 75 -3.14 1.61 -1.90
CA SER A 75 -2.15 2.71 -1.98
C SER A 75 -2.54 3.83 -2.92
N CYS A 76 -3.64 3.71 -3.67
CA CYS A 76 -4.05 4.76 -4.60
C CYS A 76 -4.36 6.06 -3.87
N GLY A 77 -3.74 7.14 -4.35
CA GLY A 77 -3.90 8.47 -3.77
C GLY A 77 -2.98 8.77 -2.60
N SER A 78 -2.29 7.78 -2.02
CA SER A 78 -1.30 7.97 -0.96
C SER A 78 -0.11 8.79 -1.47
N CYS A 79 0.52 9.55 -0.56
CA CYS A 79 1.70 10.35 -0.86
C CYS A 79 2.93 9.91 -0.07
N PHE A 80 4.07 9.92 -0.73
CA PHE A 80 5.35 9.49 -0.17
C PHE A 80 6.42 10.53 -0.48
N GLU A 81 7.21 10.89 0.53
CA GLU A 81 8.49 11.55 0.35
C GLU A 81 9.53 10.50 -0.01
N LEU A 82 10.16 10.64 -1.17
CA LEU A 82 11.25 9.81 -1.65
C LEU A 82 12.56 10.58 -1.53
N ARG A 83 13.61 9.94 -1.03
CA ARG A 83 14.96 10.52 -0.93
C ARG A 83 15.97 9.61 -1.58
N LEU A 84 16.82 10.16 -2.45
CA LEU A 84 17.88 9.39 -3.09
C LEU A 84 18.91 8.93 -2.06
N VAL A 85 19.32 7.65 -2.17
CA VAL A 85 20.33 7.02 -1.30
C VAL A 85 21.55 6.62 -2.12
N SER A 86 21.37 5.82 -3.18
CA SER A 86 22.49 5.37 -3.99
C SER A 86 22.10 4.86 -5.38
N THR A 87 23.07 4.70 -6.27
CA THR A 87 22.92 4.05 -7.59
C THR A 87 23.34 2.58 -7.50
N PRO A 88 22.41 1.61 -7.40
CA PRO A 88 22.75 0.19 -7.19
C PRO A 88 23.44 -0.49 -8.37
N LEU A 89 23.37 0.10 -9.57
CA LEU A 89 23.95 -0.49 -10.80
C LEU A 89 25.26 0.17 -11.23
N ALA A 90 25.73 1.18 -10.51
CA ALA A 90 26.99 1.89 -10.76
C ALA A 90 27.79 1.95 -9.47
N LEU A 91 29.04 1.46 -9.51
CA LEU A 91 29.95 1.53 -8.36
C LEU A 91 30.25 3.00 -8.03
N PRO A 92 30.24 3.41 -6.75
CA PRO A 92 30.67 4.75 -6.39
C PRO A 92 32.18 4.94 -6.57
N PRO A 93 32.67 6.20 -6.62
CA PRO A 93 34.09 6.48 -6.57
C PRO A 93 34.76 5.79 -5.36
N PRO A 94 35.98 5.27 -5.53
CA PRO A 94 36.70 4.57 -4.48
C PRO A 94 37.00 5.49 -3.32
N THR A 95 37.11 4.90 -2.12
CA THR A 95 37.48 5.66 -0.93
C THR A 95 38.87 6.30 -1.14
N PRO A 96 39.10 7.58 -0.77
CA PRO A 96 40.40 8.20 -0.94
C PRO A 96 41.52 7.38 -0.30
N GLY A 97 42.51 6.98 -1.10
CA GLY A 97 43.66 6.18 -0.66
C GLY A 97 43.48 4.66 -0.76
N THR A 98 42.38 4.16 -1.33
CA THR A 98 42.19 2.73 -1.62
C THR A 98 42.46 2.39 -3.09
N ASN A 99 42.69 1.10 -3.37
CA ASN A 99 42.82 0.55 -4.73
C ASN A 99 41.50 -0.07 -5.22
N GLU A 100 40.37 0.42 -4.73
CA GLU A 100 39.05 -0.05 -5.15
C GLU A 100 38.79 0.32 -6.63
N PRO A 101 38.03 -0.49 -7.39
CA PRO A 101 37.70 -0.16 -8.77
C PRO A 101 37.02 1.20 -8.89
N TRP A 102 37.40 1.97 -9.91
CA TRP A 102 36.75 3.25 -10.16
C TRP A 102 35.33 3.05 -10.67
N GLY A 103 34.41 3.84 -10.13
CA GLY A 103 33.08 4.02 -10.66
C GLY A 103 32.59 5.45 -10.44
N ASP A 104 31.53 5.82 -11.13
CA ASP A 104 30.90 7.15 -11.12
C ASP A 104 29.57 7.18 -10.36
N GLY A 105 29.16 6.05 -9.79
CA GLY A 105 27.95 5.91 -9.01
C GLY A 105 27.87 6.90 -7.85
N ILE A 106 26.64 7.18 -7.44
CA ILE A 106 26.36 8.14 -6.38
C ILE A 106 25.96 7.36 -5.14
N TYR A 107 26.55 7.73 -4.00
CA TYR A 107 26.20 7.21 -2.69
C TYR A 107 26.12 8.35 -1.68
N TYR A 108 25.00 8.44 -0.99
CA TYR A 108 24.79 9.36 0.12
C TYR A 108 24.93 8.61 1.44
N THR A 109 25.67 9.18 2.38
CA THR A 109 25.83 8.58 3.71
C THR A 109 24.49 8.58 4.47
N PRO A 110 24.30 7.66 5.43
CA PRO A 110 23.10 7.66 6.28
C PRO A 110 22.85 9.01 6.95
N GLN A 111 23.91 9.76 7.30
CA GLN A 111 23.81 11.09 7.90
C GLN A 111 23.28 12.13 6.90
N GLN A 112 23.68 12.07 5.63
CA GLN A 112 23.15 12.97 4.59
C GLN A 112 21.68 12.67 4.29
N VAL A 113 21.30 11.40 4.24
CA VAL A 113 19.90 10.97 4.04
C VAL A 113 19.04 11.41 5.23
N ALA A 114 19.51 11.17 6.46
CA ALA A 114 18.78 11.50 7.69
C ALA A 114 18.69 13.02 7.96
N SER A 115 19.69 13.81 7.56
CA SER A 115 19.66 15.27 7.72
C SER A 115 18.72 15.97 6.73
N GLY A 116 18.21 15.23 5.74
CA GLY A 116 17.35 15.75 4.72
C GLY A 116 18.07 16.45 3.55
N SER A 117 19.41 16.35 3.50
CA SER A 117 20.24 17.08 2.52
C SER A 117 20.31 16.43 1.14
N THR A 118 19.79 15.21 0.97
CA THR A 118 19.76 14.52 -0.32
C THR A 118 18.59 14.99 -1.19
N PRO A 119 18.70 14.86 -2.54
CA PRO A 119 17.59 15.11 -3.43
C PRO A 119 16.35 14.34 -3.00
N ASN A 120 15.23 15.05 -2.90
CA ASN A 120 13.97 14.50 -2.44
C ASN A 120 12.80 15.11 -3.20
N LEU A 121 11.71 14.36 -3.27
CA LEU A 121 10.42 14.86 -3.76
C LEU A 121 9.27 14.11 -3.10
N VAL A 122 8.10 14.73 -3.07
CA VAL A 122 6.86 14.07 -2.65
C VAL A 122 6.12 13.61 -3.89
N VAL A 123 5.87 12.31 -4.03
CA VAL A 123 5.02 11.71 -5.07
C VAL A 123 3.63 11.42 -4.55
N LYS A 124 2.65 11.43 -5.46
CA LYS A 124 1.36 10.77 -5.27
C LYS A 124 1.30 9.48 -6.08
N ILE A 125 0.79 8.41 -5.48
CA ILE A 125 0.61 7.13 -6.17
C ILE A 125 -0.66 7.18 -7.01
N ILE A 126 -0.48 7.01 -8.32
CA ILE A 126 -1.59 7.01 -9.28
C ILE A 126 -1.61 5.78 -10.17
N ASP A 127 -0.57 4.95 -10.13
CA ASP A 127 -0.42 3.84 -11.06
C ASP A 127 0.09 2.55 -10.40
N LEU A 128 -0.06 1.46 -11.14
CA LEU A 128 0.42 0.14 -10.80
C LEU A 128 1.65 -0.19 -11.65
N CYS A 129 2.73 -0.63 -11.00
CA CYS A 129 3.80 -1.34 -11.67
C CYS A 129 3.57 -2.86 -11.53
N PRO A 130 3.11 -3.56 -12.59
CA PRO A 130 2.51 -4.89 -12.46
C PRO A 130 3.50 -6.03 -12.21
N GLY A 131 4.80 -5.81 -12.44
CA GLY A 131 5.85 -6.81 -12.18
C GLY A 131 5.94 -7.97 -13.17
N ALA A 132 5.20 -7.94 -14.28
CA ALA A 132 5.21 -9.01 -15.28
C ALA A 132 6.55 -9.07 -16.05
N GLY A 133 7.50 -9.88 -15.54
CA GLY A 133 8.74 -10.23 -16.24
C GLY A 133 9.95 -9.31 -16.01
N GLY A 134 9.78 -8.23 -15.24
CA GLY A 134 10.85 -7.26 -14.94
C GLY A 134 11.51 -7.47 -13.57
N PRO A 135 12.74 -6.96 -13.36
CA PRO A 135 13.50 -7.15 -12.12
C PRO A 135 13.03 -6.25 -10.95
N TRP A 136 12.19 -5.24 -11.23
CA TRP A 136 11.91 -4.15 -10.29
C TRP A 136 10.62 -4.32 -9.49
N CYS A 137 9.52 -4.68 -10.16
CA CYS A 137 8.19 -4.69 -9.55
C CYS A 137 7.67 -6.09 -9.21
N ASN A 138 8.56 -7.08 -9.17
CA ASN A 138 8.25 -8.50 -9.01
C ASN A 138 8.25 -8.99 -7.54
N ALA A 139 8.35 -8.09 -6.56
CA ALA A 139 8.24 -8.48 -5.15
C ALA A 139 6.91 -9.20 -4.89
N THR A 140 6.96 -10.29 -4.13
CA THR A 140 5.86 -11.25 -3.99
C THR A 140 5.73 -11.74 -2.56
N ARG A 141 4.50 -11.75 -2.03
CA ARG A 141 4.20 -12.39 -0.74
C ARG A 141 3.94 -13.88 -0.96
N PHE A 142 4.61 -14.72 -0.19
CA PHE A 142 4.44 -16.17 -0.20
C PHE A 142 3.40 -16.63 0.84
N ASP A 143 2.90 -17.85 0.68
CA ASP A 143 1.85 -18.44 1.53
C ASP A 143 2.26 -18.54 3.01
N ASN A 144 3.56 -18.74 3.27
CA ASN A 144 4.14 -18.77 4.61
C ASN A 144 4.19 -17.38 5.29
N GLY A 145 3.73 -16.33 4.60
CA GLY A 145 3.68 -14.95 5.09
C GLY A 145 4.94 -14.13 4.84
N THR A 146 6.03 -14.71 4.32
CA THR A 146 7.25 -13.96 3.97
C THR A 146 7.08 -13.21 2.66
N VAL A 147 7.88 -12.17 2.46
CA VAL A 147 7.94 -11.42 1.21
C VAL A 147 9.29 -11.72 0.55
N GLY A 148 9.25 -12.13 -0.71
CA GLY A 148 10.41 -12.12 -1.58
C GLY A 148 10.51 -10.75 -2.21
N GLY A 149 11.56 -10.00 -1.89
CA GLY A 149 11.83 -8.72 -2.51
C GLY A 149 12.13 -8.85 -4.01
N ASN A 150 12.28 -7.72 -4.67
CA ASN A 150 12.65 -7.65 -6.08
C ASN A 150 14.13 -8.04 -6.32
N SER A 151 14.68 -7.82 -7.51
CA SER A 151 16.08 -8.18 -7.82
C SER A 151 17.14 -7.47 -6.96
N LEU A 152 16.78 -6.38 -6.27
CA LEU A 152 17.63 -5.70 -5.29
C LEU A 152 17.29 -6.07 -3.83
N GLY A 153 16.32 -6.98 -3.63
CA GLY A 153 15.88 -7.41 -2.31
C GLY A 153 14.86 -6.48 -1.64
N PHE A 154 14.30 -5.50 -2.36
CA PHE A 154 13.29 -4.60 -1.78
C PHE A 154 11.87 -5.12 -1.97
N ASP A 155 11.07 -5.03 -0.91
CA ASP A 155 9.62 -5.32 -0.94
C ASP A 155 8.85 -4.23 -1.70
N VAL A 156 9.34 -2.99 -1.62
CA VAL A 156 8.73 -1.80 -2.22
C VAL A 156 9.57 -1.30 -3.38
N HIS A 157 8.89 -0.99 -4.48
CA HIS A 157 9.48 -0.33 -5.63
C HIS A 157 8.56 0.79 -6.12
N PHE A 158 9.15 1.96 -6.35
CA PHE A 158 8.50 3.11 -6.97
C PHE A 158 8.98 3.22 -8.41
N ASP A 159 8.05 3.36 -9.35
CA ASP A 159 8.39 3.72 -10.73
C ASP A 159 7.95 5.18 -10.95
N LEU A 160 8.90 6.10 -11.02
CA LEU A 160 8.64 7.53 -11.06
C LEU A 160 8.20 7.96 -12.45
N ALA A 161 7.12 8.75 -12.56
CA ALA A 161 6.73 9.36 -13.82
C ALA A 161 7.73 10.47 -14.20
N TRP A 162 8.82 10.09 -14.86
CA TRP A 162 9.93 10.94 -15.26
C TRP A 162 10.51 10.46 -16.60
N PRO A 163 10.88 11.35 -17.53
CA PRO A 163 10.84 12.81 -17.45
C PRO A 163 9.42 13.38 -17.35
N SER A 164 9.25 14.41 -16.51
CA SER A 164 7.99 15.14 -16.34
C SER A 164 8.26 16.62 -16.13
N LYS A 165 7.35 17.48 -16.59
CA LYS A 165 7.41 18.94 -16.32
C LYS A 165 7.31 19.25 -14.82
N ALA A 166 6.77 18.32 -14.04
CA ALA A 166 6.55 18.47 -12.61
C ALA A 166 7.80 18.19 -11.76
N ILE A 167 8.79 17.50 -12.33
CA ILE A 167 9.97 17.02 -11.62
C ILE A 167 11.19 17.70 -12.24
N SER A 168 12.03 18.30 -11.40
CA SER A 168 13.25 18.96 -11.86
C SER A 168 14.13 17.97 -12.65
N LYS A 169 14.72 18.44 -13.76
CA LYS A 169 15.73 17.67 -14.50
C LYS A 169 16.94 17.30 -13.62
N GLY A 170 17.22 18.10 -12.60
CA GLY A 170 18.29 17.84 -11.62
C GLY A 170 17.86 17.02 -10.41
N PHE A 171 16.67 16.39 -10.42
CA PHE A 171 16.27 15.49 -9.34
C PHE A 171 17.21 14.28 -9.26
N PHE A 172 17.48 13.65 -10.41
CA PHE A 172 18.55 12.66 -10.54
C PHE A 172 19.87 13.40 -10.77
N PRO A 173 20.81 13.37 -9.81
CA PRO A 173 22.11 14.01 -9.95
C PRO A 173 23.04 13.17 -10.84
N GLY A 174 24.10 13.81 -11.34
CA GLY A 174 25.05 13.22 -12.28
C GLY A 174 24.98 13.89 -13.64
N ASP A 175 25.78 13.38 -14.57
CA ASP A 175 25.85 13.81 -15.97
C ASP A 175 25.06 12.88 -16.92
N HIS A 176 24.55 11.77 -16.40
CA HIS A 176 23.75 10.79 -17.13
C HIS A 176 22.69 10.14 -16.22
N ASP A 177 21.81 9.35 -16.84
CA ASP A 177 20.79 8.59 -16.15
C ASP A 177 21.32 7.22 -15.71
N TYR A 178 21.36 6.99 -14.40
CA TYR A 178 21.77 5.71 -13.80
C TYR A 178 20.69 4.62 -13.89
N GLY A 179 19.47 4.96 -14.34
CA GLY A 179 18.34 4.06 -14.58
C GLY A 179 17.63 3.56 -13.32
N ALA A 180 18.38 3.15 -12.29
CA ALA A 180 17.85 2.65 -11.03
C ALA A 180 18.52 3.34 -9.83
N TRP A 181 17.74 3.50 -8.77
CA TRP A 181 18.17 4.13 -7.52
C TRP A 181 17.67 3.33 -6.31
N ASN A 182 18.48 3.28 -5.26
CA ASN A 182 18.00 2.98 -3.92
C ASN A 182 17.48 4.28 -3.31
N VAL A 183 16.33 4.21 -2.64
CA VAL A 183 15.71 5.36 -1.98
C VAL A 183 15.28 5.01 -0.56
N SER A 184 15.25 6.01 0.31
CA SER A 184 14.40 5.94 1.49
C SER A 184 13.05 6.54 1.14
N TYR A 185 11.99 5.99 1.73
CA TYR A 185 10.64 6.51 1.57
C TYR A 185 9.98 6.72 2.93
N GLN A 186 9.11 7.71 2.98
CA GLN A 186 8.23 7.96 4.11
C GLN A 186 6.87 8.39 3.60
N ALA A 187 5.83 7.74 4.10
CA ALA A 187 4.46 8.16 4.02
C ALA A 187 4.28 9.57 4.60
N VAL A 188 3.63 10.45 3.85
CA VAL A 188 3.39 11.83 4.26
C VAL A 188 1.98 12.26 3.90
N SER A 189 1.48 13.31 4.57
CA SER A 189 0.25 13.96 4.15
C SER A 189 0.38 14.47 2.71
N CYS A 190 -0.62 14.19 1.87
CA CYS A 190 -0.72 14.71 0.52
C CYS A 190 -0.84 16.23 0.46
N GLU A 191 -1.04 16.93 1.58
CA GLU A 191 -0.89 18.38 1.64
C GLU A 191 0.52 18.87 1.26
N ARG A 192 1.52 18.00 1.40
CA ARG A 192 2.91 18.25 0.99
C ARG A 192 3.15 17.99 -0.50
N TRP A 193 2.22 17.36 -1.20
CA TRP A 193 2.32 17.08 -2.63
C TRP A 193 2.04 18.34 -3.46
N ALA A 194 2.86 18.61 -4.47
CA ALA A 194 2.78 19.84 -5.26
C ALA A 194 1.41 20.06 -5.94
N GLY A 195 0.70 18.97 -6.27
CA GLY A 195 -0.63 19.00 -6.87
C GLY A 195 -1.78 19.21 -5.88
N TRP A 196 -1.53 19.32 -4.58
CA TRP A 196 -2.57 19.38 -3.55
C TRP A 196 -3.61 20.48 -3.76
N LYS A 197 -3.18 21.64 -4.27
CA LYS A 197 -4.06 22.80 -4.50
C LYS A 197 -4.80 22.73 -5.83
N ASP A 198 -4.44 21.82 -6.74
CA ASP A 198 -5.17 21.59 -7.99
C ASP A 198 -6.25 20.54 -7.75
N ARG A 199 -7.49 21.00 -7.55
CA ARG A 199 -8.64 20.13 -7.30
C ARG A 199 -8.84 19.09 -8.39
N ALA A 200 -8.56 19.43 -9.65
CA ALA A 200 -8.70 18.48 -10.76
C ALA A 200 -7.63 17.38 -10.73
N ALA A 201 -6.49 17.59 -10.03
CA ALA A 201 -5.43 16.61 -9.83
C ALA A 201 -5.59 15.76 -8.55
N LEU A 202 -6.57 16.07 -7.69
CA LEU A 202 -6.73 15.38 -6.41
C LEU A 202 -7.33 13.98 -6.54
N GLY A 203 -7.79 13.60 -7.73
CA GLY A 203 -8.37 12.29 -7.96
C GLY A 203 -9.86 12.24 -7.66
N SER A 204 -10.59 13.34 -7.83
CA SER A 204 -12.05 13.31 -7.88
C SER A 204 -12.55 14.10 -9.09
N ASP A 205 -13.12 13.39 -10.06
CA ASP A 205 -13.80 14.01 -11.19
C ASP A 205 -15.28 14.20 -10.82
N TRP A 206 -15.71 15.47 -10.80
CA TRP A 206 -17.07 15.86 -10.45
C TRP A 206 -18.10 15.37 -11.48
N ASP A 207 -17.68 15.18 -12.73
CA ASP A 207 -18.55 14.70 -13.81
C ASP A 207 -18.73 13.17 -13.76
N GLN A 208 -17.80 12.42 -13.13
CA GLN A 208 -17.84 10.96 -13.04
C GLN A 208 -18.63 10.41 -11.84
N GLN A 209 -19.16 11.29 -10.99
CA GLN A 209 -19.99 10.95 -9.82
C GLN A 209 -19.42 9.77 -8.99
N SER A 210 -20.25 8.76 -8.67
CA SER A 210 -20.02 7.68 -7.69
C SER A 210 -18.97 6.62 -8.08
N SER A 211 -18.14 6.88 -9.07
CA SER A 211 -17.31 5.84 -9.69
C SER A 211 -15.83 6.12 -9.46
N ALA A 212 -15.15 5.18 -8.81
CA ALA A 212 -13.74 4.86 -9.02
C ALA A 212 -12.65 5.78 -8.40
N CYS A 213 -12.99 6.82 -7.64
CA CYS A 213 -12.00 7.80 -7.21
C CYS A 213 -11.50 7.60 -5.77
N CYS A 214 -10.29 7.06 -5.60
CA CYS A 214 -9.65 6.88 -4.29
C CYS A 214 -9.48 8.21 -3.52
N PRO A 215 -9.40 8.18 -2.18
CA PRO A 215 -9.22 9.36 -1.33
C PRO A 215 -8.06 10.23 -1.81
N ASN A 216 -8.20 11.54 -1.64
CA ASN A 216 -7.17 12.48 -2.05
C ASN A 216 -5.97 12.54 -1.08
N ASN A 217 -6.14 12.02 0.14
CA ASN A 217 -5.13 11.96 1.21
C ASN A 217 -5.36 10.76 2.16
N PRO A 218 -5.35 9.50 1.65
CA PRO A 218 -5.54 8.34 2.50
C PRO A 218 -4.31 8.15 3.41
N ALA A 219 -4.53 7.85 4.69
CA ALA A 219 -3.44 7.37 5.51
C ALA A 219 -2.91 6.05 4.92
N PRO A 220 -1.58 5.87 4.83
CA PRO A 220 -0.98 4.65 4.29
C PRO A 220 -1.19 3.42 5.17
N SER A 221 -1.64 3.60 6.41
CA SER A 221 -1.88 2.52 7.38
C SER A 221 -3.34 2.47 7.84
N GLY A 222 -4.10 1.55 7.25
CA GLY A 222 -5.20 0.73 7.82
C GLY A 222 -6.38 1.33 8.60
N GLN A 223 -6.41 2.63 8.93
CA GLN A 223 -7.42 3.22 9.81
C GLN A 223 -8.31 4.26 9.10
N ASP A 224 -7.87 4.80 7.96
CA ASP A 224 -8.67 5.70 7.11
C ASP A 224 -9.25 4.96 5.90
N GLU A 225 -10.31 5.53 5.30
CA GLU A 225 -10.88 5.04 4.04
C GLU A 225 -9.74 4.89 3.02
N THR A 226 -9.34 3.67 2.68
CA THR A 226 -8.44 3.37 1.55
C THR A 226 -9.28 2.80 0.42
N CYS A 227 -8.75 2.80 -0.80
CA CYS A 227 -9.42 2.09 -1.88
C CYS A 227 -9.39 0.58 -1.62
N PRO A 228 -10.51 -0.15 -1.77
CA PRO A 228 -10.45 -1.59 -1.71
C PRO A 228 -9.59 -2.11 -2.88
N PRO A 229 -8.91 -3.24 -2.72
CA PRO A 229 -8.35 -3.96 -3.84
C PRO A 229 -9.41 -4.24 -4.91
N TYR A 230 -9.03 -4.22 -6.20
CA TYR A 230 -9.96 -4.41 -7.32
C TYR A 230 -10.83 -5.66 -7.17
N TYR A 231 -10.22 -6.77 -6.76
CA TYR A 231 -10.89 -8.06 -6.65
C TYR A 231 -11.99 -8.07 -5.58
N ASP A 232 -11.91 -7.22 -4.55
CA ASP A 232 -12.96 -7.10 -3.53
C ASP A 232 -14.20 -6.37 -4.05
N THR A 233 -14.05 -5.58 -5.12
CA THR A 233 -15.19 -4.96 -5.83
C THR A 233 -15.96 -5.97 -6.69
N LEU A 234 -15.31 -7.06 -7.10
CA LEU A 234 -15.91 -8.15 -7.88
C LEU A 234 -16.58 -9.21 -6.99
N ALA A 235 -16.29 -9.22 -5.68
CA ALA A 235 -16.84 -10.18 -4.74
C ALA A 235 -18.36 -9.99 -4.53
N PRO A 236 -19.11 -11.03 -4.09
CA PRO A 236 -20.55 -10.92 -3.84
C PRO A 236 -20.94 -9.84 -2.81
N THR A 237 -20.04 -9.54 -1.88
CA THR A 237 -20.20 -8.48 -0.86
C THR A 237 -19.82 -7.08 -1.36
N ARG A 238 -19.37 -6.95 -2.62
CA ARG A 238 -19.01 -5.75 -3.38
C ARG A 238 -18.50 -4.59 -2.52
N ALA A 239 -17.20 -4.59 -2.21
CA ALA A 239 -16.58 -3.39 -1.68
C ALA A 239 -16.75 -2.24 -2.69
N VAL A 240 -17.19 -1.08 -2.21
CA VAL A 240 -17.38 0.11 -3.05
C VAL A 240 -16.19 1.03 -2.81
N PRO A 241 -15.43 1.42 -3.86
CA PRO A 241 -14.42 2.47 -3.72
C PRO A 241 -15.03 3.73 -3.10
N PRO A 242 -14.36 4.38 -2.14
CA PRO A 242 -14.91 5.55 -1.47
C PRO A 242 -15.23 6.65 -2.48
N ASN A 243 -16.36 7.33 -2.31
CA ASN A 243 -16.77 8.43 -3.18
C ASN A 243 -16.17 9.75 -2.70
N THR A 244 -15.25 10.30 -3.49
CA THR A 244 -14.54 11.56 -3.22
C THR A 244 -14.99 12.73 -4.10
N SER A 245 -15.99 12.53 -4.98
CA SER A 245 -16.44 13.52 -5.96
C SER A 245 -17.52 14.49 -5.46
N ASN A 246 -17.81 14.53 -4.16
CA ASN A 246 -18.87 15.39 -3.61
C ASN A 246 -18.36 16.23 -2.42
N VAL A 247 -18.60 17.55 -2.42
CA VAL A 247 -18.28 18.45 -1.30
C VAL A 247 -19.02 18.07 0.00
N LEU A 248 -20.13 17.33 -0.09
CA LEU A 248 -20.84 16.75 1.05
C LEU A 248 -20.09 15.58 1.71
N SER A 249 -19.07 14.99 1.07
CA SER A 249 -18.15 14.06 1.73
C SER A 249 -17.02 14.77 2.50
N LYS A 250 -16.91 16.10 2.41
CA LYS A 250 -15.91 16.89 3.16
C LYS A 250 -16.21 17.12 4.64
N GLY A 251 -17.12 16.36 5.24
CA GLY A 251 -17.51 16.64 6.63
C GLY A 251 -17.85 15.44 7.50
N ARG A 252 -18.06 14.26 6.92
CA ARG A 252 -18.28 13.01 7.66
C ARG A 252 -17.75 11.90 6.79
N SER A 253 -16.97 10.99 7.39
CA SER A 253 -16.72 9.66 6.85
C SER A 253 -17.99 9.19 6.15
N ASN A 254 -17.89 8.85 4.87
CA ASN A 254 -19.03 8.30 4.14
C ASN A 254 -19.17 6.87 4.63
N ALA A 255 -19.69 6.75 5.84
CA ALA A 255 -20.22 5.53 6.35
C ALA A 255 -21.34 5.14 5.39
N ALA A 256 -21.01 4.22 4.48
CA ALA A 256 -21.89 3.09 4.25
C ALA A 256 -22.12 2.44 5.62
N THR A 257 -23.00 3.06 6.41
CA THR A 257 -23.56 2.58 7.67
C THR A 257 -24.57 1.46 7.33
N GLY A 258 -24.19 0.57 6.41
CA GLY A 258 -25.05 -0.43 5.82
C GLY A 258 -24.52 -1.84 5.93
N MET A 259 -23.22 -2.07 6.19
CA MET A 259 -22.70 -3.45 6.27
C MET A 259 -21.85 -3.80 7.49
N VAL A 260 -21.33 -2.84 8.26
CA VAL A 260 -20.67 -3.15 9.55
C VAL A 260 -21.71 -3.54 10.64
N ALA A 261 -22.97 -3.15 10.47
CA ALA A 261 -24.05 -3.56 11.38
C ALA A 261 -24.43 -5.04 11.25
N ASN A 262 -24.17 -5.69 10.11
CA ASN A 262 -24.47 -7.12 9.94
C ASN A 262 -23.35 -8.00 10.50
N THR A 263 -22.08 -7.62 10.36
CA THR A 263 -20.98 -8.41 10.93
C THR A 263 -20.96 -8.35 12.46
N ALA A 264 -21.25 -7.18 13.06
CA ALA A 264 -21.37 -7.07 14.52
C ALA A 264 -22.59 -7.81 15.08
N ARG A 265 -23.73 -7.81 14.37
CA ARG A 265 -24.93 -8.56 14.77
C ARG A 265 -24.77 -10.06 14.60
N VAL A 266 -24.11 -10.52 13.54
CA VAL A 266 -23.78 -11.94 13.36
C VAL A 266 -22.80 -12.37 14.44
N SER A 267 -21.74 -11.62 14.72
CA SER A 267 -20.79 -11.94 15.79
C SER A 267 -21.43 -11.94 17.18
N LEU A 268 -22.34 -11.01 17.49
CA LEU A 268 -23.04 -10.97 18.78
C LEU A 268 -24.09 -12.08 18.91
N ALA A 269 -24.86 -12.37 17.86
CA ALA A 269 -25.82 -13.48 17.85
C ALA A 269 -25.11 -14.84 17.97
N THR A 270 -23.95 -15.00 17.32
CA THR A 270 -23.14 -16.22 17.42
C THR A 270 -22.49 -16.34 18.81
N ALA A 271 -22.00 -15.23 19.39
CA ALA A 271 -21.48 -15.22 20.75
C ALA A 271 -22.57 -15.52 21.80
N ILE A 272 -23.78 -14.99 21.63
CA ILE A 272 -24.92 -15.28 22.52
C ILE A 272 -25.33 -16.74 22.37
N ALA A 273 -25.45 -17.27 21.15
CA ALA A 273 -25.78 -18.69 20.92
C ALA A 273 -24.72 -19.64 21.52
N LEU A 274 -23.45 -19.29 21.41
CA LEU A 274 -22.34 -20.05 22.02
C LEU A 274 -22.35 -19.96 23.56
N LEU A 275 -22.67 -18.80 24.14
CA LEU A 275 -22.86 -18.67 25.58
C LEU A 275 -24.06 -19.48 26.07
N SER A 276 -25.19 -19.42 25.37
CA SER A 276 -26.39 -20.19 25.72
C SER A 276 -26.14 -21.68 25.65
N ALA A 277 -25.42 -22.16 24.62
CA ALA A 277 -25.03 -23.57 24.51
C ALA A 277 -24.07 -23.99 25.63
N ALA A 278 -23.10 -23.13 26.01
CA ALA A 278 -22.19 -23.40 27.12
C ALA A 278 -22.92 -23.48 28.47
N LEU A 279 -23.88 -22.58 28.72
CA LEU A 279 -24.71 -22.58 29.92
C LEU A 279 -25.65 -23.80 30.01
N LEU A 280 -26.18 -24.26 28.88
CA LEU A 280 -26.98 -25.51 28.79
C LEU A 280 -26.12 -26.76 29.06
N CYS A 281 -24.86 -26.80 28.59
CA CYS A 281 -23.95 -27.89 28.88
C CYS A 281 -23.51 -27.94 30.35
N ILE A 282 -23.31 -26.79 31.00
CA ILE A 282 -22.96 -26.71 32.42
C ILE A 282 -24.14 -27.17 33.30
N SER A 283 -25.36 -26.79 32.95
CA SER A 283 -26.56 -27.20 33.70
C SER A 283 -26.88 -28.68 33.51
N ALA A 284 -26.66 -29.26 32.33
CA ALA A 284 -26.79 -30.71 32.12
C ALA A 284 -25.72 -31.52 32.91
N ALA A 285 -24.52 -30.97 33.11
CA ALA A 285 -23.47 -31.63 33.90
C ALA A 285 -23.75 -31.61 35.41
N THR A 286 -24.48 -30.60 35.92
CA THR A 286 -24.88 -30.54 37.34
C THR A 286 -26.00 -31.51 37.70
N PHE A 287 -26.83 -31.95 36.75
CA PHE A 287 -27.89 -32.95 36.98
C PHE A 287 -27.42 -34.41 36.86
N ALA A 288 -26.17 -34.65 36.49
CA ALA A 288 -25.58 -35.99 36.39
C ALA A 288 -24.80 -36.41 37.67
N PHE A 289 -24.85 -35.59 38.71
CA PHE A 289 -24.27 -35.84 40.04
C PHE A 289 -25.35 -35.72 41.13
N GLU A 290 -26.43 -36.48 40.99
CA GLU A 290 -27.24 -37.02 42.08
C GLU A 290 -27.50 -38.51 41.82
#